data_AF-W4SJH0-F1
#
_entry.id   AF-W4SJH0-F1
#
_cell.length_a   1.000
_cell.length_b   1.000
_cell.length_c   1.000
_cell.angle_alpha   90.00
_cell.angle_beta   90.00
_cell.angle_gamma   90.00
#
_symmetry.space_group_name_H-M   'P 1'
#
loop_
_entity.id
_entity.type
_entity.pdbx_description
1 polymer ?
#
loop_
_entity_poly.entity_id
_entity_poly.type
_entity_poly.pdbx_seq_one_letter_code
_entity_poly.pdbx_strand_id
1 'polypeptide(L)' 'MAHRCDLGREIECVNDMTKSRELGFTDFYDSRASFLELFTRLRALRIIP' A
#
# COMPACT_ATOMS: atom_id res chain seq x y z
N MET A 1 -7.36 -26.07 13.37
CA MET A 1 -8.54 -25.52 12.68
C MET A 1 -8.50 -24.00 12.83
N ALA A 2 -7.77 -23.30 11.97
CA ALA A 2 -7.75 -21.84 11.96
C ALA A 2 -9.08 -21.37 11.35
N HIS A 3 -10.01 -20.97 12.21
CA HIS A 3 -11.28 -20.38 11.81
C HIS A 3 -10.97 -19.04 11.15
N ARG A 4 -11.28 -18.94 9.86
CA ARG A 4 -11.29 -17.75 9.02
C ARG A 4 -12.22 -16.70 9.65
N CYS A 5 -11.74 -15.93 10.64
CA CYS A 5 -12.60 -15.17 11.56
C CYS A 5 -12.93 -13.74 11.11
N ASP A 6 -12.23 -13.19 10.10
CA ASP A 6 -12.29 -11.73 9.90
C ASP A 6 -12.73 -11.28 8.50
N LEU A 7 -13.01 -12.21 7.57
CA LEU A 7 -13.33 -11.86 6.16
C LEU A 7 -14.73 -11.27 5.94
N GLY A 8 -15.53 -11.07 6.99
CA GLY A 8 -16.92 -10.62 6.89
C GLY A 8 -17.27 -9.43 7.78
N ARG A 9 -16.28 -8.80 8.42
CA ARG A 9 -16.50 -7.64 9.29
C ARG A 9 -16.05 -6.40 8.53
N GLU A 10 -16.84 -5.34 8.51
CA GLU A 10 -16.38 -4.02 8.04
C GLU A 10 -15.28 -3.57 9.00
N ILE A 11 -14.03 -3.73 8.58
CA ILE A 11 -12.85 -3.28 9.29
C ILE A 11 -12.20 -2.23 8.40
N GLU A 12 -12.17 -1.01 8.90
CA GLU A 12 -11.42 0.08 8.28
C GLU A 12 -9.93 -0.15 8.52
N CYS A 13 -9.23 -0.63 7.48
CA CYS A 13 -7.79 -0.92 7.52
C CYS A 13 -6.95 0.32 7.17
N VAL A 14 -7.19 1.43 7.88
CA VAL A 14 -6.44 2.69 7.70
C VAL A 14 -5.38 2.79 8.79
N ASN A 15 -4.15 3.15 8.40
CA ASN A 15 -3.05 3.39 9.33
C ASN A 15 -2.77 4.88 9.47
N ASP A 16 -2.53 5.33 10.70
CA ASP A 16 -2.05 6.69 10.97
C ASP A 16 -0.53 6.77 10.80
N MET A 17 -0.07 7.80 10.09
CA MET A 17 1.34 8.09 9.83
C MET A 17 1.87 9.28 10.66
N THR A 18 1.08 9.81 11.60
CA THR A 18 1.44 10.97 12.44
C THR A 18 2.76 10.76 13.17
N LYS A 19 2.93 9.64 13.86
CA LYS A 19 4.19 9.33 14.57
C LYS A 19 5.42 9.32 13.66
N SER A 20 5.29 8.77 12.45
CA SER A 20 6.38 8.77 11.47
C SER A 20 6.74 10.20 11.05
N ARG A 21 5.73 11.05 10.83
CA ARG A 21 5.93 12.47 10.48
C ARG A 21 6.56 13.27 11.62
N GLU A 22 6.14 13.03 12.86
CA GLU A 22 6.75 13.64 14.06
C GLU A 22 8.23 13.27 14.20
N LEU A 23 8.61 12.06 13.77
CA LEU A 23 10.00 11.60 13.73
C LEU A 23 10.76 12.04 12.48
N GLY A 24 10.18 12.92 11.65
CA GLY A 24 10.82 13.52 10.48
C GLY A 24 10.65 12.74 9.16
N PHE A 25 9.87 11.66 9.13
CA PHE A 25 9.55 10.95 7.89
C PHE A 25 8.34 11.60 7.21
N THR A 26 8.60 12.64 6.41
CA THR A 26 7.57 13.45 5.76
C THR A 26 7.30 13.07 4.31
N ASP A 27 8.08 12.15 3.74
CA ASP A 27 7.88 11.70 2.36
C ASP A 27 6.52 11.02 2.19
N PHE A 28 5.90 11.32 1.06
CA PHE A 28 4.60 10.78 0.69
C PHE A 28 4.58 10.52 -0.81
N TYR A 29 3.92 9.43 -1.19
CA TYR A 29 3.68 9.08 -2.58
C TYR A 29 2.17 8.99 -2.81
N ASP A 30 1.69 9.62 -3.88
CA ASP A 30 0.30 9.46 -4.31
C ASP A 30 0.04 8.00 -4.68
N SER A 31 -0.95 7.39 -4.04
CA SER A 31 -1.23 5.95 -4.19
C SER A 31 -1.58 5.57 -5.63
N ARG A 32 -2.32 6.43 -6.33
CA ARG A 32 -2.74 6.18 -7.71
C ARG A 32 -1.56 6.28 -8.68
N ALA A 33 -0.73 7.31 -8.54
CA ALA A 33 0.49 7.46 -9.34
C ALA A 33 1.46 6.29 -9.08
N SER A 34 1.68 5.93 -7.81
CA SER A 34 2.54 4.80 -7.41
C SER A 34 2.07 3.49 -8.03
N PHE A 35 0.75 3.26 -8.05
CA PHE A 35 0.17 2.07 -8.68
C PHE A 35 0.51 2.00 -10.17
N LEU A 36 0.40 3.10 -10.91
CA LEU A 36 0.71 3.14 -12.34
C LEU A 36 2.22 3.05 -12.63
N GLU A 37 3.06 3.65 -11.79
CA GLU A 37 4.51 3.57 -11.88
C GLU A 37 4.99 2.12 -11.76
N LEU A 38 4.37 1.33 -10.87
CA LEU A 38 4.68 -0.09 -10.72
C LEU A 38 4.56 -0.84 -12.05
N PHE A 39 3.48 -0.63 -12.82
CA PHE A 39 3.34 -1.29 -14.14
C PHE A 39 4.37 -0.82 -15.14
N THR A 40 4.71 0.47 -15.12
CA THR A 40 5.78 1.02 -15.97
C THR A 40 7.10 0.31 -15.69
N ARG A 41 7.46 0.17 -14.41
CA ARG A 41 8.66 -0.55 -13.97
C ARG A 41 8.62 -2.03 -14.35
N LEU A 42 7.51 -2.71 -14.10
CA LEU A 42 7.39 -4.15 -14.39
C LEU A 42 7.47 -4.45 -15.90
N ARG A 43 6.90 -3.58 -16.75
CA ARG A 43 7.04 -3.68 -18.23
C ARG A 43 8.48 -3.45 -18.67
N ALA A 44 9.16 -2.45 -18.11
CA ALA A 44 10.57 -2.17 -18.42
C ALA A 44 11.48 -3.37 -18.05
N LEU A 45 11.16 -4.07 -16.97
CA LEU A 45 11.82 -5.29 -16.54
C LEU A 45 11.36 -6.55 -17.29
N ARG A 46 10.39 -6.44 -18.20
CA ARG A 46 9.77 -7.56 -18.95
C ARG A 46 9.21 -8.68 -18.05
N ILE A 47 8.77 -8.32 -16.84
CA ILE A 47 8.10 -9.25 -15.92
C ILE A 47 6.64 -9.44 -16.34
N ILE A 48 6.01 -8.36 -16.81
CA ILE A 48 4.68 -8.36 -17.40
C ILE A 48 4.76 -7.84 -18.84
N PRO A 49 3.85 -8.28 -19.73
CA PRO A 49 3.74 -7.72 -21.09
C PRO A 49 3.40 -6.22 -21.08
#